data_AF-A0A2E2KPE4-F1
#
_entry.id   AF-A0A2E2KPE4-F1
#
_cell.length_a   1.000
_cell.length_b   1.000
_cell.length_c   1.000
_cell.angle_alpha   90.00
_cell.angle_beta   90.00
_cell.angle_gamma   90.00
#
_symmetry.space_group_name_H-M   'P 1'
#
loop_
_entity.id
_entity.type
_entity.pdbx_description
1 polymer ?
#
loop_
_entity_poly.entity_id
_entity_poly.type
_entity_poly.pdbx_seq_one_letter_code
_entity_poly.pdbx_strand_id
1 'polypeptide(L)'
;MNKGLIIAIVLIVAVVLFMTQSDKKEVSEPAMTKAPPPVQVEPSPAEPAAPEVSLQEAFEMNRAMYGKGHSFAWNGEQHTTDHPEEIEASKEATQANAEALLASAMAKNAEVAKLGFEWKLTGDILKKAQQSIDQGNFQQALNLAAQAKYHARIGIEQYHYAQANWHLSVPE
;
A
#
# COMPACT_ATOMS: atom_id res chain seq x y z
N MET A 1 -30.30 41.64 -8.06
CA MET A 1 -30.62 40.77 -9.22
C MET A 1 -29.76 39.52 -9.12
N ASN A 2 -30.41 38.38 -8.86
CA ASN A 2 -29.82 37.07 -8.58
C ASN A 2 -29.10 36.47 -9.80
N LYS A 3 -27.81 36.15 -9.66
CA LYS A 3 -27.01 35.40 -10.66
C LYS A 3 -26.76 33.95 -10.22
N GLY A 4 -27.80 33.28 -9.73
CA GLY A 4 -27.72 31.90 -9.25
C GLY A 4 -28.97 31.12 -9.61
N LEU A 5 -29.17 30.78 -10.90
CA LEU A 5 -30.14 29.77 -11.32
C LEU A 5 -30.05 29.28 -12.79
N ILE A 6 -28.94 29.46 -13.51
CA ILE A 6 -28.90 29.13 -14.96
C ILE A 6 -27.63 28.35 -15.35
N ILE A 7 -27.17 27.42 -14.49
CA ILE A 7 -26.10 26.46 -14.85
C ILE A 7 -26.48 25.07 -14.34
N ALA A 8 -27.73 24.65 -14.60
CA ALA A 8 -28.23 23.33 -14.22
C ALA A 8 -29.10 22.67 -15.32
N ILE A 9 -28.96 23.09 -16.58
CA ILE A 9 -29.74 22.54 -17.73
C ILE A 9 -28.87 22.48 -19.00
N VAL A 10 -27.59 22.14 -18.89
CA VAL A 10 -26.71 21.94 -20.07
C VAL A 10 -26.10 20.53 -20.13
N LEU A 11 -26.32 19.68 -19.11
CA LEU A 11 -25.70 18.35 -19.05
C LEU A 11 -26.60 17.16 -19.43
N ILE A 12 -27.87 17.38 -19.82
CA ILE A 12 -28.83 16.27 -20.02
C ILE A 12 -29.07 15.93 -21.51
N VAL A 13 -28.57 16.72 -22.47
CA VAL A 13 -28.88 16.50 -23.91
C VAL A 13 -27.80 15.72 -24.68
N ALA A 14 -26.66 15.38 -24.06
CA ALA A 14 -25.55 14.72 -24.76
C ALA A 14 -25.58 13.17 -24.75
N VAL A 15 -26.65 12.54 -24.24
CA VAL A 15 -26.73 11.06 -24.13
C VAL A 15 -27.61 10.40 -25.21
N VAL A 16 -28.24 11.17 -26.11
CA VAL A 16 -29.24 10.63 -27.07
C VAL A 16 -28.80 10.74 -28.54
N LEU A 17 -27.53 11.05 -28.82
CA LEU A 17 -27.05 11.26 -30.20
C LEU A 17 -25.87 10.35 -30.59
N PHE A 18 -25.98 9.04 -30.37
CA PHE A 18 -25.07 8.08 -31.01
C PHE A 18 -25.68 6.70 -31.30
N MET A 19 -27.00 6.64 -31.51
CA MET A 19 -27.66 5.48 -32.10
C MET A 19 -28.40 5.92 -33.35
N THR A 20 -27.80 5.69 -34.53
CA THR A 20 -28.44 5.28 -35.80
C THR A 20 -27.52 5.60 -36.98
N GLN A 21 -26.79 4.60 -37.46
CA GLN A 21 -26.37 4.39 -38.86
C GLN A 21 -25.91 2.91 -38.92
N SER A 22 -26.30 2.04 -39.86
CA SER A 22 -27.08 2.19 -41.08
C SER A 22 -27.56 0.80 -41.52
N ASP A 23 -28.79 0.72 -42.01
CA ASP A 23 -29.29 -0.39 -42.82
C ASP A 23 -28.53 -0.50 -44.15
N LYS A 24 -28.22 -1.73 -44.58
CA LYS A 24 -28.39 -2.19 -45.97
C LYS A 24 -28.26 -3.71 -46.07
N LYS A 25 -29.40 -4.36 -46.35
CA LYS A 25 -29.49 -5.74 -46.84
C LYS A 25 -29.00 -5.82 -48.28
N GLU A 26 -28.19 -6.84 -48.57
CA GLU A 26 -28.10 -7.42 -49.90
C GLU A 26 -28.26 -8.94 -49.76
N VAL A 27 -29.21 -9.48 -50.51
CA VAL A 27 -29.58 -10.90 -50.55
C VAL A 27 -28.94 -11.49 -51.80
N SER A 28 -28.14 -12.55 -51.64
CA SER A 28 -27.85 -13.51 -52.69
C SER A 28 -27.87 -14.93 -52.09
N GLU A 29 -28.68 -15.81 -52.68
CA GLU A 29 -28.70 -17.27 -52.45
C GLU A 29 -27.80 -17.98 -53.49
N PRO A 30 -27.52 -19.29 -53.43
CA PRO A 30 -27.31 -20.21 -52.29
C PRO A 30 -26.05 -21.10 -52.47
N ALA A 31 -25.53 -21.71 -51.40
CA ALA A 31 -24.74 -22.94 -51.52
C ALA A 31 -24.80 -23.73 -50.20
N MET A 32 -25.19 -25.01 -50.29
CA MET A 32 -25.16 -25.94 -49.16
C MET A 32 -23.73 -26.15 -48.67
N THR A 33 -23.43 -25.81 -47.41
CA THR A 33 -22.21 -26.28 -46.74
C THR A 33 -22.36 -26.26 -45.22
N LYS A 34 -22.37 -27.48 -44.66
CA LYS A 34 -21.93 -27.91 -43.31
C LYS A 34 -22.56 -27.21 -42.09
N ALA A 35 -23.13 -28.03 -41.19
CA ALA A 35 -23.66 -27.62 -39.90
C ALA A 35 -22.70 -26.68 -39.14
N PRO A 36 -23.20 -25.60 -38.50
CA PRO A 36 -22.36 -24.72 -37.71
C PRO A 36 -21.74 -25.50 -36.54
N PRO A 37 -20.45 -25.28 -36.24
CA PRO A 37 -19.82 -25.87 -35.06
C PRO A 37 -20.54 -25.36 -33.79
N PRO A 38 -20.57 -26.16 -32.71
CA PRO A 38 -21.23 -25.76 -31.47
C PRO A 38 -20.64 -24.45 -30.96
N VAL A 39 -21.54 -23.53 -30.59
CA VAL A 39 -21.21 -22.26 -29.92
C VAL A 39 -20.39 -22.61 -28.68
N GLN A 40 -19.11 -22.24 -28.68
CA GLN A 40 -18.31 -22.26 -27.47
C GLN A 40 -18.85 -21.15 -26.57
N VAL A 41 -19.52 -21.52 -25.50
CA VAL A 41 -19.78 -20.62 -24.38
C VAL A 41 -18.40 -20.30 -23.81
N GLU A 42 -17.89 -19.11 -24.08
CA GLU A 42 -16.67 -18.64 -23.43
C GLU A 42 -16.90 -18.73 -21.90
N PRO A 43 -15.99 -19.38 -21.15
CA PRO A 43 -16.11 -19.37 -19.70
C PRO A 43 -16.01 -17.92 -19.23
N SER A 44 -16.98 -17.51 -18.41
CA SER A 44 -16.87 -16.31 -17.56
C SER A 44 -15.44 -16.23 -17.00
N PRO A 45 -14.78 -15.05 -17.00
CA PRO A 45 -13.43 -14.94 -16.48
C PRO A 45 -13.42 -15.55 -15.08
N ALA A 46 -12.65 -16.62 -14.90
CA ALA A 46 -12.46 -17.21 -13.59
C ALA A 46 -11.93 -16.09 -12.69
N GLU A 47 -12.58 -15.92 -11.55
CA GLU A 47 -12.06 -15.10 -10.46
C GLU A 47 -10.60 -15.52 -10.22
N PRO A 48 -9.63 -14.59 -10.23
CA PRO A 48 -8.22 -14.96 -10.12
C PRO A 48 -8.03 -15.76 -8.82
N ALA A 49 -7.39 -16.91 -8.91
CA ALA A 49 -7.08 -17.74 -7.75
C ALA A 49 -6.36 -16.88 -6.69
N ALA A 50 -6.71 -17.09 -5.42
CA ALA A 50 -6.06 -16.39 -4.32
C ALA A 50 -4.53 -16.56 -4.40
N PRO A 51 -3.74 -15.52 -4.12
CA PRO A 51 -2.29 -15.61 -4.23
C PRO A 51 -1.73 -16.70 -3.31
N GLU A 52 -0.73 -17.43 -3.79
CA GLU A 52 -0.13 -18.58 -3.07
C GLU A 52 0.58 -18.18 -1.76
N VAL A 53 0.97 -16.91 -1.64
CA VAL A 53 1.66 -16.35 -0.49
C VAL A 53 0.89 -15.16 0.07
N SER A 54 1.04 -14.95 1.38
CA SER A 54 0.54 -13.75 2.04
C SER A 54 1.21 -12.48 1.51
N LEU A 55 0.57 -11.33 1.69
CA LEU A 55 1.16 -10.04 1.34
C LEU A 55 2.48 -9.80 2.08
N GLN A 56 2.59 -10.24 3.34
CA GLN A 56 3.80 -10.09 4.14
C GLN A 56 4.97 -10.89 3.53
N GLU A 57 4.72 -12.15 3.16
CA GLU A 57 5.74 -12.98 2.49
C GLU A 57 6.12 -12.38 1.12
N ALA A 58 5.14 -11.90 0.35
CA ALA A 58 5.41 -11.23 -0.92
C ALA A 58 6.27 -9.96 -0.73
N PHE A 59 5.95 -9.15 0.29
CA PHE A 59 6.73 -7.97 0.66
C PHE A 59 8.17 -8.36 1.04
N GLU A 60 8.36 -9.36 1.89
CA GLU A 60 9.67 -9.80 2.36
C GLU A 60 10.53 -10.36 1.22
N MET A 61 9.96 -11.16 0.32
CA MET A 61 10.66 -11.66 -0.87
C MET A 61 11.11 -10.52 -1.77
N ASN A 62 10.23 -9.57 -2.07
CA ASN A 62 10.56 -8.43 -2.92
C ASN A 62 11.56 -7.49 -2.24
N ARG A 63 11.43 -7.25 -0.93
CA ARG A 63 12.39 -6.44 -0.15
C ARG A 63 13.76 -7.09 -0.11
N ALA A 64 13.83 -8.42 0.02
CA ALA A 64 15.09 -9.16 0.01
C ALA A 64 15.76 -9.16 -1.37
N MET A 65 14.97 -9.27 -2.44
CA MET A 65 15.49 -9.37 -3.81
C MET A 65 15.87 -8.02 -4.41
N TYR A 66 15.04 -6.99 -4.19
CA TYR A 66 15.16 -5.70 -4.87
C TYR A 66 15.46 -4.53 -3.93
N GLY A 67 15.43 -4.76 -2.61
CA GLY A 67 15.68 -3.71 -1.62
C GLY A 67 14.50 -2.76 -1.44
N LYS A 68 14.81 -1.58 -0.90
CA LYS A 68 13.85 -0.52 -0.58
C LYS A 68 13.30 0.17 -1.83
N GLY A 69 12.02 0.55 -1.80
CA GLY A 69 11.38 1.38 -2.84
C GLY A 69 11.03 0.64 -4.13
N HIS A 70 11.16 -0.69 -4.15
CA HIS A 70 10.75 -1.50 -5.29
C HIS A 70 9.22 -1.62 -5.32
N SER A 71 8.62 -1.50 -6.51
CA SER A 71 7.18 -1.68 -6.70
C SER A 71 6.90 -3.06 -7.26
N PHE A 72 5.92 -3.76 -6.68
CA PHE A 72 5.51 -5.09 -7.10
C PHE A 72 3.98 -5.23 -7.07
N ALA A 73 3.44 -6.07 -7.96
CA ALA A 73 2.02 -6.37 -7.99
C ALA A 73 1.72 -7.58 -7.10
N TRP A 74 0.71 -7.49 -6.25
CA TRP A 74 0.17 -8.62 -5.49
C TRP A 74 -1.35 -8.54 -5.49
N ASN A 75 -2.01 -9.64 -5.83
CA ASN A 75 -3.47 -9.72 -5.94
C ASN A 75 -4.12 -8.62 -6.83
N GLY A 76 -3.43 -8.20 -7.89
CA GLY A 76 -3.90 -7.14 -8.80
C GLY A 76 -3.69 -5.71 -8.28
N GLU A 77 -3.20 -5.55 -7.05
CA GLU A 77 -2.85 -4.26 -6.46
C GLU A 77 -1.35 -4.01 -6.52
N GLN A 78 -0.95 -2.74 -6.64
CA GLN A 78 0.45 -2.34 -6.62
C GLN A 78 0.87 -1.99 -5.20
N HIS A 79 1.99 -2.57 -4.77
CA HIS A 79 2.60 -2.34 -3.47
C HIS A 79 4.04 -1.87 -3.63
N THR A 80 4.59 -1.25 -2.58
CA THR A 80 6.01 -0.93 -2.50
C THR A 80 6.68 -1.72 -1.39
N THR A 81 7.98 -1.92 -1.51
CA THR A 81 8.79 -2.55 -0.48
C THR A 81 9.19 -1.56 0.62
N ASP A 82 8.57 -0.39 0.75
CA ASP A 82 8.85 0.54 1.85
C ASP A 82 8.06 0.17 3.10
N HIS A 83 8.73 0.18 4.25
CA HIS A 83 8.02 0.13 5.52
C HIS A 83 7.27 1.45 5.76
N PRO A 84 6.17 1.43 6.55
CA PRO A 84 5.40 2.65 6.85
C PRO A 84 6.27 3.79 7.39
N GLU A 85 7.26 3.47 8.23
CA GLU A 85 8.18 4.47 8.79
C GLU A 85 9.10 5.09 7.73
N GLU A 86 9.47 4.33 6.70
CA GLU A 86 10.28 4.83 5.59
C GLU A 86 9.48 5.79 4.69
N ILE A 87 8.18 5.55 4.53
CA ILE A 87 7.25 6.45 3.83
C ILE A 87 7.06 7.74 4.64
N GLU A 88 7.00 7.66 5.96
CA GLU A 88 6.92 8.85 6.81
C GLU A 88 8.20 9.70 6.73
N ALA A 89 9.38 9.07 6.64
CA ALA A 89 10.66 9.75 6.48
C ALA A 89 10.92 10.35 5.09
N SER A 90 10.14 9.97 4.07
CA SER A 90 10.27 10.51 2.70
C SER A 90 9.54 11.85 2.51
N LYS A 91 8.81 12.31 3.53
CA LYS A 91 8.22 13.65 3.56
C LYS A 91 9.29 14.74 3.45
N GLU A 92 8.88 15.94 3.04
CA GLU A 92 9.76 17.10 2.95
C GLU A 92 10.54 17.32 4.26
N ALA A 93 11.85 17.52 4.14
CA ALA A 93 12.77 17.70 5.27
C ALA A 93 12.62 19.08 5.92
N THR A 94 11.56 19.25 6.70
CA THR A 94 11.29 20.45 7.50
C THR A 94 11.41 20.15 8.99
N GLN A 95 11.63 21.19 9.80
CA GLN A 95 11.63 21.07 11.26
C GLN A 95 10.33 20.45 11.78
N ALA A 96 9.18 20.95 11.30
CA ALA A 96 7.87 20.47 11.73
C ALA A 96 7.65 18.98 11.43
N ASN A 97 8.07 18.50 10.24
CA ASN A 97 7.96 17.09 9.90
C ASN A 97 8.89 16.22 10.74
N ALA A 98 10.12 16.68 10.99
CA ALA A 98 11.08 15.96 11.82
C ALA A 98 10.63 15.86 13.28
N GLU A 99 10.13 16.96 13.87
CA GLU A 99 9.56 16.99 15.22
C GLU A 99 8.33 16.07 15.34
N ALA A 100 7.44 16.11 14.35
CA ALA A 100 6.26 15.25 14.33
C ALA A 100 6.63 13.76 14.25
N LEU A 101 7.60 13.38 13.41
CA LEU A 101 8.04 12.00 13.29
C LEU A 101 8.80 11.54 14.54
N LEU A 102 9.64 12.40 15.13
CA LEU A 102 10.31 12.11 16.39
C LEU A 102 9.31 11.89 17.53
N ALA A 103 8.30 12.75 17.65
CA ALA A 103 7.25 12.59 18.65
C ALA A 103 6.49 11.26 18.47
N SER A 104 6.17 10.89 17.22
CA SER A 104 5.55 9.60 16.91
C SER A 104 6.45 8.41 17.28
N ALA A 105 7.75 8.49 16.98
CA ALA A 105 8.73 7.47 17.32
C ALA A 105 8.88 7.31 18.85
N MET A 106 8.93 8.42 19.60
CA MET A 106 8.98 8.40 21.06
C MET A 106 7.71 7.79 21.67
N ALA A 107 6.54 8.14 21.16
CA ALA A 107 5.27 7.57 21.60
C ALA A 107 5.22 6.05 21.36
N LYS A 108 5.64 5.59 20.18
CA LYS A 108 5.71 4.16 19.85
C LYS A 108 6.74 3.42 20.71
N ASN A 109 7.88 4.04 20.97
CA ASN A 109 8.89 3.47 21.86
C ASN A 109 8.39 3.37 23.31
N ALA A 110 7.60 4.34 23.78
CA ALA A 110 6.96 4.26 25.10
C ALA A 110 5.86 3.18 25.17
N GLU A 111 5.20 2.86 24.05
CA GLU A 111 4.27 1.72 23.95
C GLU A 111 5.01 0.39 24.12
N VAL A 112 6.06 0.14 23.34
CA VAL A 112 6.82 -1.12 23.44
C VAL A 112 7.56 -1.26 24.77
N ALA A 113 7.99 -0.15 25.39
CA ALA A 113 8.63 -0.17 26.70
C ALA A 113 7.68 -0.70 27.81
N LYS A 114 6.37 -0.45 27.69
CA LYS A 114 5.38 -1.03 28.63
C LYS A 114 5.25 -2.55 28.48
N LEU A 115 5.64 -3.09 27.33
CA LEU A 115 5.65 -4.52 27.05
C LEU A 115 6.96 -5.19 27.48
N GLY A 116 8.03 -4.41 27.71
CA GLY A 116 9.36 -4.92 28.03
C GLY A 116 10.11 -5.51 26.83
N PHE A 117 9.72 -5.12 25.60
CA PHE A 117 10.30 -5.58 24.34
C PHE A 117 11.03 -4.45 23.58
N GLU A 118 11.34 -3.34 24.25
CA GLU A 118 12.10 -2.26 23.64
C GLU A 118 13.54 -2.69 23.35
N TRP A 119 14.05 -2.31 22.18
CA TRP A 119 15.43 -2.59 21.84
C TRP A 119 16.34 -1.54 22.50
N LYS A 120 17.40 -2.01 23.19
CA LYS A 120 18.32 -1.18 23.97
C LYS A 120 18.85 0.05 23.21
N LEU A 121 19.15 -0.11 21.92
CA LEU A 121 19.75 0.94 21.10
C LEU A 121 18.76 2.02 20.64
N THR A 122 17.44 1.77 20.73
CA THR A 122 16.40 2.69 20.22
C THR A 122 16.42 4.03 20.96
N GLY A 123 16.68 4.01 22.27
CA GLY A 123 16.80 5.24 23.06
C GLY A 123 17.90 6.18 22.56
N ASP A 124 19.02 5.63 22.10
CA ASP A 124 20.13 6.44 21.59
C ASP A 124 19.85 6.97 20.17
N ILE A 125 19.09 6.23 19.35
CA ILE A 125 18.63 6.72 18.05
C ILE A 125 17.69 7.92 18.24
N LEU A 126 16.75 7.86 19.19
CA LEU A 126 15.84 8.97 19.50
C LEU A 126 16.60 10.23 19.93
N LYS A 127 17.63 10.10 20.77
CA LYS A 127 18.50 11.22 21.15
C LYS A 127 19.23 11.80 19.94
N LYS A 128 19.77 10.96 19.06
CA LYS A 128 20.43 11.41 17.83
C LYS A 128 19.46 12.13 16.88
N ALA A 129 18.22 11.65 16.78
CA ALA A 129 17.19 12.31 15.98
C ALA A 129 16.92 13.73 16.51
N GLN A 130 16.76 13.90 17.83
CA GLN A 130 16.61 15.22 18.45
C GLN A 130 17.83 16.11 18.18
N GLN A 131 19.04 15.59 18.37
CA GLN A 131 20.27 16.34 18.07
C GLN A 131 20.33 16.79 16.60
N SER A 132 19.87 15.96 15.66
CA SER A 132 19.78 16.34 14.26
C SER A 132 18.75 17.46 14.02
N ILE A 133 17.63 17.49 14.74
CA ILE A 133 16.66 18.60 14.70
C ILE A 133 17.33 19.89 15.20
N ASP A 134 18.00 19.82 16.36
CA ASP A 134 18.65 20.97 16.99
C ASP A 134 19.76 21.57 16.10
N GLN A 135 20.36 20.76 15.22
CA GLN A 135 21.39 21.15 14.26
C GLN A 135 20.83 21.60 12.90
N GLY A 136 19.51 21.53 12.68
CA GLY A 136 18.89 21.81 11.38
C GLY A 136 19.04 20.70 10.33
N ASN A 137 19.53 19.53 10.72
CA ASN A 137 19.74 18.36 9.87
C ASN A 137 18.44 17.53 9.74
N PHE A 138 17.38 18.13 9.19
CA PHE A 138 16.03 17.57 9.25
C PHE A 138 15.86 16.22 8.53
N GLN A 139 16.52 16.01 7.39
CA GLN A 139 16.45 14.70 6.71
C GLN A 139 17.09 13.59 7.55
N GLN A 140 18.20 13.89 8.22
CA GLN A 140 18.84 12.94 9.13
C GLN A 140 17.93 12.64 10.33
N ALA A 141 17.28 13.66 10.89
CA ALA A 141 16.31 13.49 11.96
C ALA A 141 15.13 12.61 11.54
N LEU A 142 14.56 12.82 10.35
CA LEU A 142 13.49 12.00 9.78
C LEU A 142 13.90 10.54 9.67
N ASN A 143 15.09 10.26 9.11
CA ASN A 143 15.60 8.91 8.92
C ASN A 143 15.83 8.20 10.27
N LEU A 144 16.41 8.89 11.25
CA LEU A 144 16.65 8.33 12.59
C LEU A 144 15.34 8.10 13.35
N ALA A 145 14.40 9.03 13.29
CA ALA A 145 13.09 8.88 13.91
C ALA A 145 12.30 7.71 13.31
N ALA A 146 12.31 7.55 11.98
CA ALA A 146 11.72 6.39 11.32
C ALA A 146 12.37 5.07 11.74
N GLN A 147 13.71 5.02 11.83
CA GLN A 147 14.41 3.83 12.31
C GLN A 147 14.02 3.47 13.75
N ALA A 148 13.94 4.47 14.64
CA ALA A 148 13.52 4.24 16.02
C ALA A 148 12.07 3.74 16.11
N LYS A 149 11.17 4.33 15.31
CA LYS A 149 9.77 3.90 15.23
C LYS A 149 9.64 2.47 14.69
N TYR A 150 10.44 2.11 13.68
CA TYR A 150 10.52 0.75 13.15
C TYR A 150 10.92 -0.25 14.22
N HIS A 151 12.01 0.00 14.97
CA HIS A 151 12.41 -0.89 16.07
C HIS A 151 11.30 -1.05 17.12
N ALA A 152 10.59 0.04 17.45
CA ALA A 152 9.50 -0.02 18.41
C ALA A 152 8.33 -0.88 17.90
N ARG A 153 7.96 -0.76 16.61
CA ARG A 153 6.95 -1.62 15.99
C ARG A 153 7.38 -3.09 15.99
N ILE A 154 8.62 -3.39 15.57
CA ILE A 154 9.13 -4.77 15.57
C ILE A 154 9.15 -5.35 16.99
N GLY A 155 9.51 -4.58 18.01
CA GLY A 155 9.44 -5.06 19.40
C GLY A 155 8.00 -5.40 19.83
N ILE A 156 6.99 -4.64 19.40
CA ILE A 156 5.57 -4.97 19.65
C ILE A 156 5.17 -6.27 18.92
N GLU A 157 5.58 -6.44 17.67
CA GLU A 157 5.34 -7.67 16.91
C GLU A 157 6.02 -8.88 17.57
N GLN A 158 7.25 -8.72 18.04
CA GLN A 158 7.98 -9.74 18.81
C GLN A 158 7.26 -10.11 20.09
N TYR A 159 6.72 -9.13 20.82
CA TYR A 159 5.89 -9.39 22.01
C TYR A 159 4.69 -10.27 21.65
N HIS A 160 3.92 -9.91 20.61
CA HIS A 160 2.75 -10.69 20.21
C HIS A 160 3.12 -12.10 19.74
N TYR A 161 4.22 -12.24 18.99
CA TYR A 161 4.73 -13.54 18.59
C TYR A 161 5.10 -14.40 19.79
N ALA A 162 5.84 -13.85 20.76
CA ALA A 162 6.23 -14.56 21.97
C ALA A 162 5.00 -15.00 22.80
N GLN A 163 3.99 -14.16 22.93
CA GLN A 163 2.75 -14.49 23.63
C GLN A 163 1.99 -15.63 22.95
N ALA A 164 1.95 -15.64 21.61
CA ALA A 164 1.25 -16.68 20.86
C ALA A 164 2.04 -18.01 20.79
N ASN A 165 3.38 -17.95 20.86
CA ASN A 165 4.26 -19.09 20.56
C ASN A 165 5.17 -19.47 21.74
N TRP A 166 4.82 -19.09 22.98
CA TRP A 166 5.66 -19.34 24.17
C TRP A 166 6.03 -20.81 24.34
N HIS A 167 5.12 -21.73 23.95
CA HIS A 167 5.33 -23.18 24.07
C HIS A 167 6.49 -23.68 23.19
N LEU A 168 6.82 -22.98 22.09
CA LEU A 168 7.99 -23.31 21.26
C LEU A 168 9.33 -23.00 21.95
N SER A 169 9.29 -22.23 23.04
CA SER A 169 10.48 -21.80 23.78
C SER A 169 10.78 -22.67 25.02
N VAL A 170 9.95 -23.69 25.28
CA VAL A 170 10.14 -24.63 26.40
C VAL A 170 10.85 -25.88 25.86
N PRO A 171 12.04 -26.25 26.37
CA PRO A 171 12.69 -27.51 26.02
C PRO A 171 11.85 -28.72 26.46
N GLU A 172 11.83 -29.78 25.63
CA GLU A 172 11.16 -31.06 25.92
C GLU A 172 11.82 -31.85 27.07
#